data_AF-A0A2P6FK45-F1
#
_entry.id   AF-A0A2P6FK45-F1
#
_cell.length_a   1.000
_cell.length_b   1.000
_cell.length_c   1.000
_cell.angle_alpha   90.00
_cell.angle_beta   90.00
_cell.angle_gamma   90.00
#
_symmetry.space_group_name_H-M   'P 1'
#
loop_
_entity.id
_entity.type
_entity.pdbx_description
1 polymer ?
#
loop_
_entity_poly.entity_id
_entity_poly.type
_entity_poly.pdbx_seq_one_letter_code
_entity_poly.pdbx_strand_id
1 'polypeptide(L)'
;ADDYISDFIKDVNRGKVIRIESIATKGSCRGPNLLSSLTLENALKELNKSKTKECNVIDEGGNKLGKVSLDSAIDALLKTNVKTNERYK
;
A
#
# COMPACT_ATOMS: atom_id res chain seq x y z
N ALA A 1 -19.62 16.65 16.85
CA ALA A 1 -19.55 16.88 15.40
C ALA A 1 -18.18 16.41 14.90
N ASP A 2 -17.73 15.24 15.38
CA ASP A 2 -16.31 14.90 15.48
C ASP A 2 -15.92 13.73 14.58
N ASP A 3 -16.90 12.92 14.16
CA ASP A 3 -16.68 11.75 13.32
C ASP A 3 -16.22 12.13 11.91
N TYR A 4 -16.65 13.29 11.38
CA TYR A 4 -16.23 13.75 10.05
C TYR A 4 -14.77 14.23 10.02
N ILE A 5 -14.26 14.82 11.11
CA ILE A 5 -12.86 15.29 11.20
C ILE A 5 -11.91 14.10 11.30
N SER A 6 -12.30 13.06 12.05
CA SER A 6 -11.52 11.83 12.17
C SER A 6 -11.40 11.08 10.84
N ASP A 7 -12.46 11.06 10.04
CA ASP A 7 -12.43 10.47 8.70
C ASP A 7 -11.59 11.32 7.73
N PHE A 8 -11.71 12.65 7.82
CA PHE A 8 -10.94 13.59 7.00
C PHE A 8 -9.42 13.52 7.25
N ILE A 9 -8.98 13.43 8.52
CA ILE A 9 -7.54 13.33 8.85
C ILE A 9 -6.95 11.98 8.40
N LYS A 10 -7.74 10.90 8.44
CA LYS A 10 -7.33 9.58 7.93
C LYS A 10 -7.12 9.59 6.43
N ASP A 11 -7.93 10.34 5.68
CA ASP A 11 -7.84 10.41 4.23
C ASP A 11 -6.58 11.15 3.75
N VAL A 12 -6.21 12.26 4.41
CA VAL A 12 -5.08 13.10 3.99
C VAL A 12 -3.71 12.44 4.20
N ASN A 13 -3.56 11.51 5.16
CA ASN A 13 -2.26 10.93 5.52
C ASN A 13 -2.13 9.41 5.27
N ARG A 14 -3.08 8.80 4.57
CA ARG A 14 -3.16 7.34 4.45
C ARG A 14 -1.92 6.68 3.83
N GLY A 15 -1.38 7.28 2.76
CA GLY A 15 -0.17 6.80 2.09
C GLY A 15 1.08 6.81 3.00
N LYS A 16 1.09 7.64 4.05
CA LYS A 16 2.19 7.73 5.03
C LYS A 16 2.11 6.66 6.12
N VAL A 17 0.95 6.02 6.30
CA VAL A 17 0.72 5.05 7.38
C VAL A 17 0.65 3.61 6.86
N ILE A 18 0.10 3.40 5.66
CA ILE A 18 0.04 2.06 5.05
C ILE A 18 1.45 1.58 4.74
N ARG A 19 1.80 0.37 5.21
CA ARG A 19 3.04 -0.32 4.84
C ARG A 19 2.81 -1.24 3.64
N ILE A 20 3.83 -1.38 2.79
CA ILE A 20 3.69 -2.17 1.56
C ILE A 20 3.51 -3.67 1.79
N GLU A 21 3.91 -4.19 2.95
CA GLU A 21 3.63 -5.57 3.34
C GLU A 21 2.14 -5.89 3.39
N SER A 22 1.30 -4.93 3.78
CA SER A 22 -0.15 -5.12 3.96
C SER A 22 -0.90 -5.30 2.63
N ILE A 23 -0.26 -4.96 1.52
CA ILE A 23 -0.81 -5.03 0.16
C ILE A 23 0.02 -5.93 -0.76
N ALA A 24 1.06 -6.58 -0.22
CA ALA A 24 1.92 -7.46 -0.96
C ALA A 24 1.16 -8.73 -1.38
N THR A 25 1.42 -9.17 -2.60
CA THR A 25 0.87 -10.43 -3.13
C THR A 25 1.99 -11.46 -3.26
N LYS A 26 1.65 -12.74 -3.17
CA LYS A 26 2.63 -13.82 -3.35
C LYS A 26 3.23 -13.76 -4.76
N GLY A 27 4.54 -13.96 -4.84
CA GLY A 27 5.29 -13.99 -6.09
C GLY A 27 6.56 -13.17 -6.03
N SER A 28 7.25 -13.08 -7.16
CA SER A 28 8.44 -12.25 -7.33
C SER A 28 8.37 -11.54 -8.68
N CYS A 29 8.99 -10.37 -8.77
CA CYS A 29 9.14 -9.62 -10.02
C CYS A 29 10.62 -9.30 -10.27
N ARG A 30 10.90 -8.76 -11.44
CA ARG A 30 12.25 -8.28 -11.82
C ARG A 30 12.54 -6.85 -11.32
N GLY A 31 11.62 -6.27 -10.57
CA GLY A 31 11.76 -4.94 -9.99
C GLY A 31 12.72 -4.89 -8.80
N PRO A 32 12.97 -3.68 -8.27
CA PRO A 32 13.81 -3.50 -7.09
C PRO A 32 13.20 -4.18 -5.85
N ASN A 33 14.03 -4.48 -4.87
CA ASN A 33 13.58 -4.95 -3.56
C ASN A 33 13.33 -3.75 -2.64
N LEU A 34 12.16 -3.69 -2.02
CA LEU A 34 11.78 -2.69 -1.03
C LEU A 34 11.49 -3.37 0.31
N LEU A 35 11.84 -2.70 1.40
CA LEU A 35 11.57 -3.19 2.75
C LEU A 35 10.06 -3.23 3.03
N SER A 36 9.62 -4.30 3.69
CA SER A 36 8.24 -4.53 4.13
C SER A 36 7.66 -3.36 4.93
N SER A 37 8.51 -2.75 5.75
CA SER A 37 8.19 -1.63 6.63
C SER A 37 8.01 -0.28 5.90
N LEU A 38 8.36 -0.21 4.61
CA LEU A 38 8.29 1.01 3.81
C LEU A 38 6.83 1.45 3.64
N THR A 39 6.61 2.76 3.74
CA THR A 39 5.29 3.35 3.53
C THR A 39 4.88 3.28 2.06
N LEU A 40 3.57 3.21 1.82
CA LEU A 40 2.97 3.19 0.50
C LEU A 40 3.39 4.41 -0.33
N GLU A 41 3.45 5.60 0.28
CA GLU A 41 3.91 6.83 -0.36
C GLU A 41 5.35 6.70 -0.89
N ASN A 42 6.27 6.16 -0.07
CA ASN A 42 7.65 6.00 -0.48
C ASN A 42 7.81 4.89 -1.51
N ALA A 43 7.06 3.80 -1.38
CA ALA A 43 7.04 2.75 -2.40
C ALA A 43 6.48 3.22 -3.74
N LEU A 44 5.46 4.08 -3.75
CA LEU A 44 4.91 4.67 -4.98
C LEU A 44 5.96 5.51 -5.74
N LYS A 45 6.82 6.25 -5.02
CA LYS A 45 7.94 6.99 -5.64
C LYS A 45 8.90 6.03 -6.35
N GLU A 46 9.22 4.90 -5.74
CA GLU A 46 10.12 3.90 -6.33
C GLU A 46 9.46 3.11 -7.46
N LEU A 47 8.19 2.71 -7.30
CA LEU A 47 7.39 2.06 -8.34
C LEU A 47 7.23 2.94 -9.57
N ASN A 48 7.05 4.26 -9.40
CA ASN A 48 6.92 5.17 -10.53
C ASN A 48 8.24 5.32 -11.31
N LYS A 49 9.39 5.32 -10.63
CA LYS A 49 10.72 5.33 -11.27
C LYS A 49 11.07 3.99 -11.93
N SER A 50 10.57 2.88 -11.38
CA SER A 50 10.82 1.54 -11.89
C SER A 50 10.24 1.36 -13.30
N LYS A 51 11.03 0.76 -14.21
CA LYS A 51 10.57 0.40 -15.56
C LYS A 51 9.49 -0.68 -15.53
N THR A 52 9.57 -1.61 -14.58
CA THR A 52 8.64 -2.73 -14.47
C THR A 52 7.32 -2.35 -13.81
N LYS A 53 7.24 -1.17 -13.17
CA LYS A 53 6.11 -0.75 -12.33
C LYS A 53 5.73 -1.79 -11.27
N GLU A 54 6.69 -2.61 -10.87
CA GLU A 54 6.59 -3.64 -9.83
C GLU A 54 7.85 -3.59 -8.96
N CYS A 55 7.74 -4.02 -7.71
CA CYS A 55 8.84 -4.23 -6.79
C CYS A 55 8.65 -5.52 -5.97
N ASN A 56 9.74 -6.12 -5.52
CA ASN A 56 9.70 -7.20 -4.54
C ASN A 56 9.61 -6.60 -3.14
N VAL A 57 8.86 -7.23 -2.25
CA VAL A 57 8.79 -6.89 -0.84
C VAL A 57 9.68 -7.85 -0.07
N ILE A 58 10.64 -7.32 0.68
CA ILE A 58 11.59 -8.08 1.50
C ILE A 58 11.48 -7.69 2.97
N ASP A 59 11.78 -8.61 3.87
CA ASP A 59 12.01 -8.26 5.28
C ASP A 59 13.39 -7.63 5.50
N GLU A 60 13.70 -7.26 6.75
CA GLU A 60 15.01 -6.71 7.12
C GLU A 60 16.16 -7.72 6.95
N GLY A 61 15.87 -9.02 6.95
CA GLY A 61 16.82 -10.10 6.67
C GLY A 61 17.03 -10.38 5.18
N GLY A 62 16.32 -9.68 4.28
CA GLY A 62 16.38 -9.87 2.84
C GLY A 62 15.51 -11.02 2.31
N ASN A 63 14.69 -11.66 3.14
CA ASN A 63 13.78 -12.71 2.69
C ASN A 63 12.63 -12.10 1.89
N LYS A 64 12.30 -12.70 0.75
CA LYS A 64 11.19 -12.25 -0.10
C LYS A 64 9.85 -12.64 0.52
N LEU A 65 9.05 -11.63 0.85
CA LEU A 65 7.68 -11.78 1.35
C LEU A 65 6.66 -11.79 0.20
N GLY A 66 6.96 -11.12 -0.91
CA GLY A 66 6.08 -11.07 -2.07
C GLY A 66 6.46 -9.98 -3.06
N LYS A 67 5.46 -9.46 -3.78
CA LYS A 67 5.61 -8.33 -4.70
C LYS A 67 4.43 -7.36 -4.62
N VAL A 68 4.68 -6.12 -5.02
CA VAL A 68 3.67 -5.07 -5.17
C VAL A 68 3.81 -4.45 -6.56
N SER A 69 2.69 -4.21 -7.23
CA SER A 69 2.63 -3.45 -8.48
C SER A 69 2.14 -2.02 -8.22
N LEU A 70 2.41 -1.11 -9.15
CA LEU A 70 1.88 0.25 -9.10
C LEU A 70 0.35 0.26 -9.06
N ASP A 71 -0.29 -0.65 -9.79
CA ASP A 71 -1.75 -0.82 -9.83
C ASP A 71 -2.30 -1.19 -8.44
N SER A 72 -1.75 -2.24 -7.81
CA SER A 72 -2.15 -2.64 -6.46
C SER A 72 -1.88 -1.57 -5.40
N ALA A 73 -0.82 -0.76 -5.58
CA ALA A 73 -0.52 0.37 -4.71
C ALA A 73 -1.54 1.52 -4.87
N ILE A 74 -2.02 1.78 -6.09
CA ILE A 74 -3.10 2.74 -6.35
C ILE A 74 -4.43 2.23 -5.78
N ASP A 75 -4.78 0.97 -6.03
CA ASP A 75 -5.96 0.33 -5.45
C ASP A 75 -5.99 0.46 -3.92
N ALA A 76 -4.86 0.27 -3.26
CA ALA A 76 -4.75 0.40 -1.80
C ALA A 76 -5.07 1.82 -1.29
N LEU A 77 -4.80 2.86 -2.09
CA LEU A 77 -5.21 4.23 -1.78
C LEU A 77 -6.72 4.40 -1.96
N LEU A 78 -7.31 3.76 -2.98
CA LEU A 78 -8.72 3.92 -3.35
C LEU A 78 -9.69 3.06 -2.53
N LYS A 79 -9.26 1.91 -1.99
CA LYS A 79 -10.12 0.86 -1.41
C LYS A 79 -10.86 1.22 -0.11
N THR A 80 -10.96 2.50 0.27
CA THR A 80 -11.64 2.92 1.50
C THR A 80 -13.10 3.35 1.36
N ASN A 81 -13.65 3.41 0.14
CA ASN A 81 -15.05 3.80 -0.06
C ASN A 81 -16.05 2.63 -0.04
N VAL A 82 -15.63 1.39 0.26
CA VAL A 82 -16.53 0.23 0.33
C VAL A 82 -16.38 -0.51 1.66
N LYS A 83 -16.75 0.16 2.74
CA LYS A 83 -17.52 -0.49 3.81
C LYS A 83 -18.90 0.15 3.78
N THR A 84 -19.75 -0.33 2.89
CA THR A 84 -21.20 -0.15 3.03
C THR A 84 -21.55 -0.53 4.47
N ASN A 85 -22.12 0.42 5.20
CA ASN A 85 -22.72 0.22 6.51
C ASN A 85 -23.95 -0.71 6.34
N GLU A 86 -23.72 -2.00 6.10
CA GLU A 86 -24.76 -3.03 6.16
C GLU A 86 -24.95 -3.45 7.62
N ARG A 87 -25.45 -2.55 8.47
CA ARG A 87 -26.10 -2.91 9.73
C ARG A 87 -27.07 -1.82 10.20
N TYR A 88 -28.19 -1.74 9.52
CA TYR A 88 -29.49 -1.46 10.15
C TYR A 88 -30.53 -2.35 9.48
N LYS A 89 -30.88 -3.44 10.15
CA LYS A 89 -32.16 -4.14 10.03
C LYS A 89 -32.70 -4.33 11.43
#